data_AF-A0A2V8Q8T5-F1
#
_entry.id   AF-A0A2V8Q8T5-F1
#
_cell.length_a   1.000
_cell.length_b   1.000
_cell.length_c   1.000
_cell.angle_alpha   90.00
_cell.angle_beta   90.00
_cell.angle_gamma   90.00
#
_symmetry.space_group_name_H-M   'P 1'
#
loop_
_entity.id
_entity.type
_entity.pdbx_description
1 polymer ?
#
loop_
_entity_poly.entity_id
_entity_poly.type
_entity_poly.pdbx_seq_one_letter_code
_entity_poly.pdbx_strand_id
1 'polypeptide(L)'
;MTHQDYKEMISAYALSALDATDDRVLSTHLNECAECRRELDEWKQTVATVAFDATPLVPSPQVRERILTQVRADKVSVPKSNVVPLVRTQKNVWSSLGTLGAIAASLLFVALLVYTVLLWREKQAVQSELATLRAEVTQTKKDLDEQTKLIQMFAKPGTRFAELTAMPIAPAATAKLAYDSTGHAMVMTNGLPAPPAGKAYQLWFIVGGKPMPGKTFSTDSHGKAMMEDQIPGVAMNSAVFAITLEPKDGVPAPTGSMYLRS
;
A
#
# COMPACT_ATOMS: atom_id res chain seq x y z
N MET A 1 33.76 -27.44 -22.92
CA MET A 1 33.02 -27.14 -21.68
C MET A 1 32.92 -25.64 -21.54
N THR A 2 31.73 -25.16 -21.20
CA THR A 2 31.49 -23.76 -20.85
C THR A 2 31.98 -23.50 -19.42
N HIS A 3 32.15 -22.24 -19.05
CA HIS A 3 32.48 -21.87 -17.67
C HIS A 3 31.42 -22.35 -16.67
N GLN A 4 30.16 -22.42 -17.09
CA GLN A 4 29.05 -22.92 -16.26
C GLN A 4 29.20 -24.41 -15.95
N ASP A 5 29.64 -25.22 -16.93
CA ASP A 5 29.86 -26.66 -16.76
C ASP A 5 30.89 -26.92 -15.63
N TYR A 6 31.96 -26.11 -15.57
CA TYR A 6 32.96 -26.23 -14.51
C TYR A 6 32.40 -25.87 -13.13
N LYS A 7 31.55 -24.85 -13.04
CA LYS A 7 30.92 -24.45 -11.77
C LYS A 7 30.03 -25.53 -11.19
N GLU A 8 29.26 -26.23 -12.03
CA GLU A 8 28.41 -27.33 -11.60
C GLU A 8 29.23 -28.47 -10.98
N MET A 9 30.44 -28.72 -11.51
CA MET A 9 31.36 -29.74 -11.01
C MET A 9 32.05 -29.39 -9.69
N ILE A 10 32.12 -28.12 -9.28
CA ILE A 10 32.84 -27.68 -8.07
C ILE A 10 32.30 -28.35 -6.80
N SER A 11 30.97 -28.47 -6.69
CA SER A 11 30.32 -29.08 -5.52
C SER A 11 30.70 -30.56 -5.36
N ALA A 12 30.68 -31.31 -6.46
CA ALA A 12 31.09 -32.71 -6.49
C ALA A 12 32.60 -32.87 -6.26
N TYR A 13 33.43 -31.98 -6.80
CA TYR A 13 34.87 -31.97 -6.57
C TYR A 13 35.22 -31.70 -5.10
N ALA A 14 34.51 -30.77 -4.44
CA ALA A 14 34.70 -30.48 -3.01
C ALA A 14 34.40 -31.69 -2.12
N LEU A 15 33.45 -32.55 -2.53
CA LEU A 15 33.11 -33.81 -1.87
C LEU A 15 33.96 -35.00 -2.33
N SER A 16 34.95 -34.79 -3.20
CA SER A 16 35.73 -35.88 -3.83
C SER A 16 34.85 -36.91 -4.56
N ALA A 17 33.77 -36.45 -5.20
CA ALA A 17 32.75 -37.28 -5.83
C ALA A 17 32.79 -37.26 -7.39
N LEU A 18 33.78 -36.59 -7.99
CA LEU A 18 34.00 -36.63 -9.44
C LEU A 18 34.76 -37.87 -9.87
N ASP A 19 34.59 -38.27 -11.12
CA ASP A 19 35.43 -39.31 -11.73
C ASP A 19 36.84 -38.77 -12.08
N ALA A 20 37.77 -39.69 -12.37
CA ALA A 20 39.17 -39.34 -12.62
C ALA A 20 39.41 -38.50 -13.89
N THR A 21 38.46 -38.48 -14.83
CA THR A 21 38.55 -37.67 -16.04
C THR A 21 38.12 -36.25 -15.72
N ASP A 22 36.97 -36.12 -15.07
CA ASP A 22 36.37 -34.86 -14.65
C ASP A 22 37.23 -34.12 -13.62
N ASP A 23 37.86 -34.84 -12.70
CA ASP A 23 38.80 -34.30 -11.70
C ASP A 23 40.02 -33.62 -12.37
N ARG A 24 40.59 -34.25 -13.41
CA ARG A 24 41.72 -33.69 -14.18
C ARG A 24 41.31 -32.47 -14.99
N VAL A 25 40.12 -32.53 -15.59
CA VAL A 25 39.59 -31.45 -16.42
C VAL A 25 39.33 -30.21 -15.55
N LEU A 26 38.72 -30.38 -14.37
CA LEU A 26 38.47 -29.28 -13.45
C LEU A 26 39.76 -28.76 -12.79
N SER A 27 40.66 -29.63 -12.33
CA SER A 27 41.94 -29.21 -11.71
C SER A 27 42.83 -28.39 -12.66
N THR A 28 42.80 -28.70 -13.95
CA THR A 28 43.48 -27.88 -14.98
C THR A 28 42.85 -26.49 -15.05
N HIS A 29 41.52 -26.40 -15.12
CA HIS A 29 40.80 -25.12 -15.16
C HIS A 29 41.04 -24.27 -13.89
N LEU A 30 41.12 -24.91 -12.72
CA LEU A 30 41.38 -24.24 -11.44
C LEU A 30 42.75 -23.57 -11.38
N ASN A 31 43.73 -23.93 -12.23
CA ASN A 31 44.99 -23.20 -12.30
C ASN A 31 44.83 -21.82 -12.96
N GLU A 32 43.83 -21.65 -13.83
CA GLU A 32 43.67 -20.46 -14.66
C GLU A 32 42.51 -19.56 -14.19
N CYS A 33 41.46 -20.11 -13.55
CA CYS A 33 40.29 -19.34 -13.14
C CYS A 33 40.27 -18.99 -11.63
N ALA A 34 40.42 -17.70 -11.31
CA ALA A 34 40.34 -17.22 -9.93
C ALA A 34 38.93 -17.31 -9.32
N GLU A 35 37.90 -17.19 -10.14
CA GLU A 35 36.50 -17.26 -9.69
C GLU A 35 36.13 -18.68 -9.23
N CYS A 36 36.43 -19.69 -10.04
CA CYS A 36 36.21 -21.10 -9.67
C CYS A 36 37.05 -21.54 -8.47
N ARG A 37 38.26 -20.98 -8.28
CA ARG A 37 39.05 -21.22 -7.06
C ARG A 37 38.34 -20.69 -5.80
N ARG A 38 37.81 -19.47 -5.88
CA ARG A 38 37.08 -18.87 -4.76
C ARG A 38 35.82 -19.67 -4.41
N GLU A 39 35.05 -20.06 -5.43
CA GLU A 39 33.85 -20.87 -5.26
C GLU A 39 34.17 -22.26 -4.67
N LEU A 40 35.27 -22.88 -5.10
CA LEU A 40 35.76 -24.12 -4.50
C LEU A 40 36.14 -23.96 -3.02
N ASP A 41 36.81 -22.86 -2.65
CA ASP A 41 37.17 -22.61 -1.26
C ASP A 41 35.94 -22.41 -0.37
N GLU A 42 34.90 -21.73 -0.89
CA GLU A 42 33.60 -21.60 -0.21
C GLU A 42 32.95 -22.98 0.01
N TRP A 43 32.87 -23.83 -1.03
CA TRP A 43 32.35 -25.19 -0.91
C TRP A 43 33.16 -26.06 0.06
N LYS A 44 34.50 -25.97 0.06
CA LYS A 44 35.37 -26.71 0.98
C LYS A 44 35.10 -26.34 2.45
N GLN A 45 34.82 -25.07 2.73
CA GLN A 45 34.45 -24.64 4.08
C GLN A 45 33.14 -25.27 4.52
N THR A 46 32.14 -25.34 3.64
CA THR A 46 30.86 -26.03 3.93
C THR A 46 31.05 -27.54 4.11
N VAL A 47 31.83 -28.19 3.25
CA VAL A 47 32.10 -29.64 3.40
C VAL A 47 32.85 -29.92 4.72
N ALA A 48 33.75 -29.03 5.13
CA ALA A 48 34.46 -29.16 6.40
C ALA A 48 33.52 -29.13 7.62
N THR A 49 32.35 -28.46 7.55
CA THR A 49 31.40 -28.50 8.67
C THR A 49 30.77 -29.87 8.86
N VAL A 50 30.55 -30.62 7.76
CA VAL A 50 30.01 -31.98 7.79
C VAL A 50 30.94 -32.95 8.54
N ALA A 51 32.25 -32.68 8.53
CA ALA A 51 33.21 -33.51 9.26
C ALA A 51 32.98 -33.51 10.78
N PHE A 52 32.33 -32.48 11.34
CA PHE A 52 32.01 -32.42 12.77
C PHE A 52 30.82 -33.28 13.18
N ASP A 53 29.96 -33.69 12.23
CA ASP A 53 28.84 -34.60 12.50
C ASP A 53 29.27 -36.08 12.47
N ALA A 54 30.46 -36.37 11.94
CA ALA A 54 30.99 -37.72 11.89
C ALA A 54 31.39 -38.22 13.29
N THR A 55 31.12 -39.50 13.58
CA THR A 55 31.57 -40.12 14.83
C THR A 55 33.11 -40.19 14.84
N PRO A 56 33.81 -39.61 15.83
CA PRO A 56 35.27 -39.64 15.87
C PRO A 56 35.81 -41.06 16.04
N LEU A 57 36.65 -41.52 15.11
CA LEU A 57 37.45 -42.73 15.29
C LEU A 57 38.81 -42.36 15.88
N VAL A 58 39.21 -43.03 16.96
CA VAL A 58 40.53 -42.86 17.57
C VAL A 58 41.57 -43.60 16.71
N PRO A 59 42.52 -42.91 16.05
CA PRO A 59 43.56 -43.57 15.28
C PRO A 59 44.54 -44.32 16.20
N SER A 60 45.23 -45.33 15.67
CA SER A 60 46.22 -46.06 16.47
C SER A 60 47.39 -45.14 16.89
N PRO A 61 48.00 -45.35 18.07
CA PRO A 61 49.13 -44.53 18.53
C PRO A 61 50.31 -44.48 17.55
N GLN A 62 50.49 -45.54 16.76
CA GLN A 62 51.55 -45.67 15.75
C GLN A 62 51.38 -44.69 14.59
N VAL A 63 50.14 -44.32 14.24
CA VAL A 63 49.86 -43.35 13.16
C VAL A 63 50.36 -41.96 13.56
N ARG A 64 50.07 -41.53 14.80
CA ARG A 64 50.53 -40.26 15.33
C ARG A 64 52.06 -40.17 15.35
N GLU A 65 52.71 -41.22 15.83
CA GLU A 65 54.18 -41.24 15.91
C GLU A 65 54.82 -41.21 14.51
N ARG A 66 54.26 -41.96 13.55
CA ARG A 66 54.74 -41.96 12.16
C ARG A 66 54.65 -40.55 11.55
N ILE A 67 53.51 -39.87 11.70
CA ILE A 67 53.30 -38.52 11.17
C ILE A 67 54.27 -37.52 11.83
N LEU A 68 54.39 -37.54 13.16
CA LEU A 68 55.29 -36.64 13.88
C LEU A 68 56.76 -36.90 13.54
N THR A 69 57.15 -38.15 13.33
CA THR A 69 58.50 -38.51 12.89
C THR A 69 58.77 -38.01 11.48
N GLN A 70 57.81 -38.15 10.56
CA GLN A 70 57.94 -37.69 9.17
C GLN A 70 58.02 -36.16 9.08
N VAL A 71 57.18 -35.42 9.82
CA VAL A 71 57.26 -33.95 9.91
C VAL A 71 58.58 -33.47 10.54
N ARG A 72 59.13 -34.22 11.49
CA ARG A 72 60.46 -33.93 12.06
C ARG A 72 61.59 -34.24 11.09
N ALA A 73 61.47 -35.31 10.29
CA ALA A 73 62.43 -35.67 9.24
C ALA A 73 62.40 -34.69 8.06
N ASP A 74 61.22 -34.16 7.73
CA ASP A 74 61.00 -33.10 6.74
C ASP A 74 61.33 -31.69 7.26
N LYS A 75 61.92 -31.56 8.46
CA LYS A 75 62.56 -30.30 8.85
C LYS A 75 63.79 -30.07 7.98
N VAL A 76 63.53 -29.44 6.84
CA VAL A 76 64.28 -28.37 6.19
C VAL A 76 65.69 -28.24 6.74
N SER A 77 66.65 -28.77 5.99
CA SER A 77 68.03 -28.31 5.99
C SER A 77 68.06 -26.81 5.69
N VAL A 78 68.00 -25.98 6.73
CA VAL A 78 68.29 -24.56 6.59
C VAL A 78 69.80 -24.46 6.32
N PRO A 79 70.26 -23.97 5.16
CA PRO A 79 71.68 -23.76 4.95
C PRO A 79 72.18 -22.78 6.02
N LYS A 80 73.30 -23.11 6.69
CA LYS A 80 73.96 -22.22 7.65
C LYS A 80 74.40 -20.94 6.92
N SER A 81 73.54 -19.93 6.93
CA SER A 81 73.85 -18.59 6.46
C SER A 81 74.76 -17.91 7.48
N ASN A 82 75.92 -17.42 7.01
CA ASN A 82 76.72 -16.47 7.77
C ASN A 82 75.86 -15.25 8.13
N VAL A 83 75.71 -15.00 9.43
CA VAL A 83 74.88 -13.89 9.93
C VAL A 83 75.74 -12.63 9.97
N VAL A 84 75.62 -11.81 8.92
CA VAL A 84 75.99 -10.39 8.98
C VAL A 84 74.89 -9.65 9.75
N PRO A 85 75.20 -8.79 10.74
CA PRO A 85 74.17 -8.04 11.45
C PRO A 85 73.53 -7.04 10.49
N LEU A 86 72.32 -7.34 10.04
CA LEU A 86 71.48 -6.40 9.34
C LEU A 86 70.92 -5.42 10.37
N VAL A 87 71.44 -4.18 10.36
CA VAL A 87 70.77 -3.06 11.02
C VAL A 87 69.43 -2.87 10.30
N ARG A 88 68.36 -3.36 10.93
CA ARG A 88 67.00 -3.26 10.41
C ARG A 88 66.53 -1.82 10.61
N THR A 89 66.72 -0.96 9.62
CA THR A 89 65.97 0.29 9.56
C THR A 89 64.51 -0.07 9.34
N GLN A 90 63.74 -0.03 10.42
CA GLN A 90 62.32 -0.31 10.39
C GLN A 90 61.60 0.86 9.71
N LYS A 91 61.59 0.89 8.37
CA LYS A 91 60.65 1.74 7.65
C LYS A 91 59.26 1.12 7.83
N ASN A 92 58.44 1.75 8.68
CA ASN A 92 57.04 1.42 8.86
C ASN A 92 56.27 1.71 7.57
N VAL A 93 56.23 0.77 6.63
CA VAL A 93 55.44 0.88 5.39
C VAL A 93 53.93 0.80 5.67
N TRP A 94 53.54 0.36 6.87
CA TRP A 94 52.14 0.34 7.32
C TRP A 94 51.59 1.71 7.72
N SER A 95 52.43 2.74 7.95
CA SER A 95 51.92 4.10 8.18
C SER A 95 51.55 4.82 6.88
N SER A 96 52.08 4.40 5.72
CA SER A 96 51.74 4.96 4.41
C SER A 96 50.69 4.15 3.64
N LEU A 97 50.52 2.85 3.91
CA LEU A 97 49.40 2.05 3.38
C LEU A 97 48.11 2.18 4.22
N GLY A 98 48.24 2.53 5.51
CA GLY A 98 47.10 2.75 6.39
C GLY A 98 46.21 3.92 5.94
N THR A 99 46.78 4.98 5.36
CA THR A 99 46.00 6.14 4.89
C THR A 99 45.29 5.88 3.56
N LEU A 100 45.93 5.22 2.59
CA LEU A 100 45.30 4.86 1.30
C LEU A 100 44.19 3.81 1.45
N GLY A 101 44.40 2.78 2.28
CA GLY A 101 43.35 1.81 2.62
C GLY A 101 42.19 2.43 3.40
N ALA A 102 42.48 3.36 4.33
CA ALA A 102 41.45 4.10 5.06
C ALA A 102 40.61 5.02 4.15
N ILE A 103 41.22 5.67 3.14
CA ILE A 103 40.50 6.50 2.16
C ILE A 103 39.57 5.63 1.30
N ALA A 104 40.04 4.48 0.80
CA ALA A 104 39.21 3.58 0.00
C ALA A 104 38.03 3.01 0.81
N ALA A 105 38.26 2.61 2.07
CA ALA A 105 37.20 2.14 2.97
C ALA A 105 36.19 3.25 3.28
N SER A 106 36.66 4.50 3.45
CA SER A 106 35.81 5.66 3.70
C SER A 106 34.95 6.00 2.48
N LEU A 107 35.49 5.92 1.26
CA LEU A 107 34.72 6.13 0.03
C LEU A 107 33.63 5.06 -0.17
N LEU A 108 33.95 3.79 0.09
CA LEU A 108 32.95 2.72 0.04
C LEU A 108 31.86 2.90 1.10
N PHE A 109 32.23 3.30 2.32
CA PHE A 109 31.26 3.59 3.37
C PHE A 109 30.35 4.77 3.01
N VAL A 110 30.91 5.84 2.44
CA VAL A 110 30.13 6.98 1.95
C VAL A 110 29.23 6.56 0.79
N ALA A 111 29.71 5.77 -0.16
CA ALA A 111 28.88 5.26 -1.26
C ALA A 111 27.72 4.40 -0.75
N LEU A 112 27.97 3.54 0.25
CA LEU A 112 26.94 2.74 0.90
C LEU A 112 25.94 3.61 1.67
N LEU A 113 26.40 4.64 2.38
CA LEU A 113 25.54 5.61 3.05
C LEU A 113 24.66 6.37 2.05
N VAL A 114 25.23 6.83 0.93
CA VAL A 114 24.46 7.49 -0.13
C VAL A 114 23.43 6.54 -0.71
N TYR A 115 23.82 5.30 -1.02
CA TYR A 115 22.91 4.29 -1.58
C TYR A 115 21.75 3.96 -0.62
N THR A 116 22.04 3.77 0.67
CA THR A 116 21.00 3.53 1.69
C THR A 116 20.05 4.73 1.83
N VAL A 117 20.55 5.96 1.76
CA VAL A 117 19.72 7.18 1.75
C VAL A 117 18.85 7.26 0.50
N LEU A 118 19.37 6.91 -0.68
CA LEU A 118 18.60 6.89 -1.92
C LEU A 118 17.45 5.86 -1.86
N LEU A 119 17.75 4.63 -1.42
CA LEU A 119 16.72 3.61 -1.20
C LEU A 119 15.67 4.03 -0.18
N TRP A 120 16.08 4.74 0.88
CA TRP A 120 15.15 5.31 1.85
C TRP A 120 14.24 6.36 1.24
N ARG A 121 14.76 7.25 0.38
CA ARG A 121 13.97 8.26 -0.32
C ARG A 121 12.95 7.64 -1.27
N GLU A 122 13.37 6.64 -2.05
CA GLU A 122 12.47 5.90 -2.95
C GLU A 122 11.35 5.20 -2.17
N LYS A 123 11.70 4.52 -1.07
CA LYS A 123 10.73 3.90 -0.18
C LYS A 123 9.75 4.91 0.41
N GLN A 124 10.21 6.09 0.83
CA GLN A 124 9.33 7.14 1.34
C GLN A 124 8.37 7.65 0.27
N ALA A 125 8.84 7.84 -0.97
CA ALA A 125 7.99 8.26 -2.08
C ALA A 125 6.89 7.23 -2.38
N VAL A 126 7.24 5.94 -2.48
CA VAL A 126 6.26 4.85 -2.69
C VAL A 126 5.25 4.77 -1.55
N GLN A 127 5.69 4.96 -0.30
CA GLN A 127 4.78 4.96 0.85
C GLN A 127 3.82 6.16 0.84
N SER A 128 4.28 7.34 0.42
CA SER A 128 3.41 8.51 0.29
C SER A 128 2.35 8.31 -0.79
N GLU A 129 2.71 7.76 -1.94
CA GLU A 129 1.77 7.47 -3.03
C GLU A 129 0.72 6.42 -2.59
N LEU A 130 1.15 5.40 -1.87
CA LEU A 130 0.25 4.38 -1.34
C LEU A 130 -0.71 4.96 -0.29
N ALA A 131 -0.24 5.90 0.54
CA ALA A 131 -1.08 6.62 1.48
C ALA A 131 -2.11 7.51 0.78
N THR A 132 -1.72 8.22 -0.28
CA THR A 132 -2.64 9.04 -1.07
C THR A 132 -3.70 8.19 -1.79
N LEU A 133 -3.29 7.08 -2.42
CA LEU A 133 -4.22 6.16 -3.08
C LEU A 133 -5.22 5.55 -2.08
N ARG A 134 -4.75 5.16 -0.88
CA ARG A 134 -5.63 4.65 0.18
C ARG A 134 -6.62 5.71 0.66
N ALA A 135 -6.19 6.96 0.78
CA ALA A 135 -7.05 8.07 1.17
C ALA A 135 -8.14 8.31 0.11
N GLU A 136 -7.77 8.30 -1.17
CA GLU A 136 -8.72 8.43 -2.29
C GLU A 136 -9.74 7.29 -2.31
N VAL A 137 -9.30 6.03 -2.23
CA VAL A 137 -10.21 4.87 -2.16
C VAL A 137 -11.16 4.96 -0.98
N THR A 138 -10.68 5.43 0.16
CA THR A 138 -11.52 5.61 1.36
C THR A 138 -12.55 6.72 1.15
N GLN A 139 -12.15 7.81 0.49
CA GLN A 139 -13.05 8.91 0.17
C GLN A 139 -14.13 8.46 -0.81
N THR A 140 -13.77 7.84 -1.93
CA THR A 140 -14.73 7.33 -2.93
C THR A 140 -15.71 6.34 -2.30
N LYS A 141 -15.24 5.46 -1.41
CA LYS A 141 -16.13 4.53 -0.69
C LYS A 141 -17.14 5.25 0.19
N LYS A 142 -16.74 6.32 0.89
CA LYS A 142 -17.66 7.13 1.70
C LYS A 142 -18.70 7.83 0.83
N ASP A 143 -18.26 8.44 -0.27
CA ASP A 143 -19.17 9.13 -1.20
C ASP A 143 -20.20 8.14 -1.79
N LEU A 144 -19.76 6.92 -2.11
CA LEU A 144 -20.65 5.86 -2.60
C LEU A 144 -21.61 5.36 -1.52
N ASP A 145 -21.17 5.22 -0.27
CA ASP A 145 -22.02 4.83 0.86
C ASP A 145 -23.09 5.90 1.15
N GLU A 146 -22.72 7.17 1.08
CA GLU A 146 -23.65 8.29 1.22
C GLU A 146 -24.70 8.30 0.10
N GLN A 147 -24.28 8.13 -1.16
CA GLN A 147 -25.21 7.97 -2.28
C GLN A 147 -26.11 6.74 -2.13
N THR A 148 -25.55 5.61 -1.69
CA THR A 148 -26.30 4.37 -1.49
C THR A 148 -27.32 4.51 -0.36
N LYS A 149 -26.98 5.24 0.71
CA LYS A 149 -27.89 5.51 1.83
C LYS A 149 -29.13 6.29 1.39
N LEU A 150 -28.96 7.29 0.52
CA LEU A 150 -30.08 8.03 -0.07
C LEU A 150 -30.97 7.08 -0.90
N ILE A 151 -30.38 6.25 -1.77
CA ILE A 151 -31.14 5.27 -2.57
C ILE A 151 -31.85 4.26 -1.67
N GLN A 152 -31.20 3.73 -0.64
CA GLN A 152 -31.79 2.77 0.29
C GLN A 152 -32.93 3.37 1.11
N MET A 153 -32.85 4.65 1.49
CA MET A 153 -33.98 5.36 2.10
C MET A 153 -35.20 5.35 1.18
N PHE A 154 -35.01 5.59 -0.12
CA PHE A 154 -36.09 5.52 -1.11
C PHE A 154 -36.54 4.09 -1.45
N ALA A 155 -35.63 3.11 -1.40
CA ALA A 155 -35.88 1.73 -1.78
C ALA A 155 -36.40 0.84 -0.63
N LYS A 156 -36.68 1.41 0.56
CA LYS A 156 -37.29 0.65 1.67
C LYS A 156 -38.63 0.03 1.23
N PRO A 157 -38.91 -1.23 1.60
CA PRO A 157 -40.24 -1.82 1.40
C PRO A 157 -41.31 -0.94 2.06
N GLY A 158 -42.30 -0.49 1.29
CA GLY A 158 -43.37 0.38 1.77
C GLY A 158 -43.17 1.88 1.53
N THR A 159 -42.07 2.31 0.86
CA THR A 159 -41.95 3.69 0.38
C THR A 159 -43.02 3.98 -0.66
N ARG A 160 -43.75 5.06 -0.45
CA ARG A 160 -44.77 5.59 -1.36
C ARG A 160 -44.23 6.83 -2.05
N PHE A 161 -44.59 7.00 -3.32
CA PHE A 161 -44.22 8.17 -4.12
C PHE A 161 -45.46 8.98 -4.46
N ALA A 162 -45.35 10.30 -4.40
CA ALA A 162 -46.32 11.23 -4.96
C ALA A 162 -45.58 12.21 -5.88
N GLU A 163 -46.11 12.40 -7.08
CA GLU A 163 -45.61 13.39 -8.03
C GLU A 163 -46.49 14.63 -7.94
N LEU A 164 -45.87 15.80 -7.86
CA LEU A 164 -46.56 17.08 -7.89
C LEU A 164 -46.33 17.73 -9.24
N THR A 165 -47.43 18.08 -9.90
CA THR A 165 -47.48 18.68 -11.22
C THR A 165 -47.44 20.20 -11.16
N ALA A 166 -46.88 20.80 -12.22
CA ALA A 166 -46.78 22.23 -12.42
C ALA A 166 -48.15 22.93 -12.46
N MET A 167 -48.25 24.06 -11.77
CA MET A 167 -49.31 25.04 -12.01
C MET A 167 -48.89 26.00 -13.15
N PRO A 168 -49.83 26.69 -13.82
CA PRO A 168 -49.52 27.60 -14.94
C PRO A 168 -48.52 28.71 -14.62
N ILE A 169 -48.37 29.09 -13.34
CA ILE A 169 -47.39 30.09 -12.89
C ILE A 169 -45.94 29.60 -13.00
N ALA A 170 -45.72 28.28 -13.02
CA ALA A 170 -44.40 27.66 -13.09
C ALA A 170 -44.47 26.35 -13.90
N PRO A 171 -44.67 26.43 -15.23
CA PRO A 171 -44.94 25.25 -16.07
C PRO A 171 -43.78 24.26 -16.16
N ALA A 172 -42.55 24.71 -15.88
CA ALA A 172 -41.35 23.87 -15.86
C ALA A 172 -41.07 23.24 -14.49
N ALA A 173 -41.84 23.57 -13.45
CA ALA A 173 -41.61 23.08 -12.11
C ALA A 173 -42.16 21.66 -11.94
N THR A 174 -41.39 20.79 -11.30
CA THR A 174 -41.84 19.46 -10.89
C THR A 174 -41.39 19.20 -9.47
N ALA A 175 -42.13 18.35 -8.75
CA ALA A 175 -41.63 17.77 -7.52
C ALA A 175 -42.00 16.30 -7.38
N LYS A 176 -41.11 15.56 -6.73
CA LYS A 176 -41.33 14.20 -6.29
C LYS A 176 -41.22 14.15 -4.78
N LEU A 177 -42.22 13.58 -4.15
CA LEU A 177 -42.26 13.26 -2.74
C LEU A 177 -42.11 11.76 -2.60
N ALA A 178 -41.20 11.30 -1.75
CA ALA A 178 -41.16 9.92 -1.31
C ALA A 178 -41.30 9.88 0.21
N TYR A 179 -42.08 8.95 0.74
CA TYR A 179 -42.28 8.82 2.18
C TYR A 179 -42.47 7.38 2.59
N ASP A 180 -41.97 7.03 3.77
CA ASP A 180 -42.11 5.69 4.34
C ASP A 180 -43.34 5.57 5.26
N SER A 181 -43.58 4.37 5.80
CA SER A 181 -44.71 4.09 6.69
C SER A 181 -44.67 4.82 8.03
N THR A 182 -43.53 5.41 8.40
CA THR A 182 -43.37 6.22 9.60
C THR A 182 -43.68 7.70 9.35
N GLY A 183 -43.89 8.08 8.08
CA GLY A 183 -44.18 9.45 7.65
C GLY A 183 -42.95 10.31 7.42
N HIS A 184 -41.75 9.75 7.54
CA HIS A 184 -40.54 10.44 7.11
C HIS A 184 -40.58 10.63 5.60
N ALA A 185 -40.54 11.87 5.15
CA ALA A 185 -40.71 12.24 3.76
C ALA A 185 -39.53 13.04 3.22
N MET A 186 -39.16 12.78 1.97
CA MET A 186 -38.18 13.54 1.23
C MET A 186 -38.83 14.15 0.00
N VAL A 187 -38.68 15.47 -0.14
CA VAL A 187 -39.17 16.25 -1.26
C VAL A 187 -37.99 16.63 -2.14
N MET A 188 -38.11 16.36 -3.43
CA MET A 188 -37.18 16.81 -4.46
C MET A 188 -37.94 17.69 -5.44
N THR A 189 -37.50 18.92 -5.61
CA THR A 189 -38.09 19.88 -6.56
C THR A 189 -37.09 20.21 -7.66
N ASN A 190 -37.59 20.50 -8.85
CA ASN A 190 -36.80 20.95 -9.98
C ASN A 190 -37.56 22.02 -10.77
N GLY A 191 -36.88 23.08 -11.22
CA GLY A 191 -37.49 24.13 -12.04
C GLY A 191 -38.37 25.12 -11.27
N LEU A 192 -38.30 25.16 -9.94
CA LEU A 192 -38.94 26.21 -9.15
C LEU A 192 -38.11 27.50 -9.22
N PRO A 193 -38.70 28.67 -9.49
CA PRO A 193 -37.97 29.94 -9.48
C PRO A 193 -37.36 30.26 -8.11
N ALA A 194 -36.23 30.98 -8.09
CA ALA A 194 -35.65 31.45 -6.83
C ALA A 194 -36.66 32.32 -6.04
N PRO A 195 -36.91 32.02 -4.76
CA PRO A 195 -37.86 32.79 -3.97
C PRO A 195 -37.34 34.23 -3.77
N PRO A 196 -38.21 35.25 -3.87
CA PRO A 196 -37.82 36.63 -3.55
C PRO A 196 -37.33 36.78 -2.10
N ALA A 197 -36.62 37.87 -1.83
CA ALA A 197 -36.16 38.18 -0.47
C ALA A 197 -37.32 38.18 0.54
N GLY A 198 -37.13 37.48 1.67
CA GLY A 198 -38.15 37.33 2.72
C GLY A 198 -39.21 36.25 2.46
N LYS A 199 -39.16 35.54 1.33
CA LYS A 199 -40.07 34.43 1.01
C LYS A 199 -39.34 33.09 0.94
N ALA A 200 -40.12 32.02 1.09
CA ALA A 200 -39.71 30.64 0.91
C ALA A 200 -40.88 29.82 0.35
N TYR A 201 -40.59 28.66 -0.24
CA TYR A 201 -41.64 27.71 -0.57
C TYR A 201 -42.06 26.95 0.67
N GLN A 202 -43.35 26.66 0.81
CA GLN A 202 -43.88 25.85 1.90
C GLN A 202 -44.63 24.63 1.36
N LEU A 203 -44.35 23.46 1.93
CA LEU A 203 -45.09 22.24 1.65
C LEU A 203 -46.38 22.20 2.46
N TRP A 204 -47.45 21.70 1.86
CA TRP A 204 -48.75 21.52 2.49
C TRP A 204 -49.22 20.08 2.40
N PHE A 205 -49.78 19.59 3.50
CA PHE A 205 -50.49 18.31 3.58
C PHE A 205 -52.00 18.59 3.66
N ILE A 206 -52.74 18.38 2.58
CA ILE A 206 -54.16 18.74 2.50
C ILE A 206 -55.02 17.50 2.68
N VAL A 207 -55.73 17.40 3.81
CA VAL A 207 -56.62 16.27 4.11
C VAL A 207 -58.06 16.77 4.20
N GLY A 208 -58.95 16.23 3.36
CA GLY A 208 -60.36 16.65 3.35
C GLY A 208 -60.53 18.16 3.10
N GLY A 209 -59.64 18.76 2.30
CA GLY A 209 -59.63 20.21 2.02
C GLY A 209 -59.01 21.09 3.12
N LYS A 210 -58.58 20.52 4.25
CA LYS A 210 -57.91 21.28 5.32
C LYS A 210 -56.39 21.22 5.13
N PRO A 211 -55.71 22.34 4.86
CA PRO A 211 -54.26 22.37 4.73
C PRO A 211 -53.59 22.28 6.10
N MET A 212 -52.59 21.43 6.21
CA MET A 212 -51.68 21.36 7.36
C MET A 212 -50.28 21.81 6.91
N PRO A 213 -49.62 22.71 7.66
CA PRO A 213 -48.33 23.25 7.28
C PRO A 213 -47.22 22.19 7.43
N GLY A 214 -46.44 22.02 6.38
CA GLY A 214 -45.11 21.41 6.42
C GLY A 214 -44.02 22.46 6.55
N LYS A 215 -42.77 22.03 6.33
CA LYS A 215 -41.59 22.90 6.39
C LYS A 215 -41.51 23.88 5.22
N THR A 216 -40.80 24.98 5.47
CA THR A 216 -40.39 25.93 4.44
C THR A 216 -39.00 25.58 3.88
N PHE A 217 -38.77 25.89 2.61
CA PHE A 217 -37.50 25.66 1.93
C PHE A 217 -37.23 26.69 0.83
N SER A 218 -35.96 26.80 0.44
CA SER A 218 -35.52 27.64 -0.67
C SER A 218 -34.84 26.78 -1.74
N THR A 219 -34.87 27.26 -2.98
CA THR A 219 -34.18 26.60 -4.10
C THR A 219 -32.77 27.14 -4.27
N ASP A 220 -31.90 26.34 -4.87
CA ASP A 220 -30.58 26.75 -5.34
C ASP A 220 -30.66 27.61 -6.62
N SER A 221 -29.49 28.00 -7.15
CA SER A 221 -29.36 28.78 -8.38
C SER A 221 -29.88 28.07 -9.64
N HIS A 222 -30.09 26.76 -9.58
CA HIS A 222 -30.64 25.94 -10.67
C HIS A 222 -32.13 25.62 -10.47
N GLY A 223 -32.79 26.22 -9.47
CA GLY A 223 -34.20 26.02 -9.18
C GLY A 223 -34.50 24.63 -8.60
N LYS A 224 -33.51 23.99 -7.98
CA LYS A 224 -33.64 22.68 -7.32
C LYS A 224 -33.66 22.86 -5.81
N ALA A 225 -34.38 21.98 -5.13
CA ALA A 225 -34.30 21.85 -3.68
C ALA A 225 -34.54 20.40 -3.27
N MET A 226 -33.84 19.96 -2.24
CA MET A 226 -34.08 18.69 -1.56
C MET A 226 -34.29 18.98 -0.07
N MET A 227 -35.38 18.49 0.50
CA MET A 227 -35.67 18.67 1.93
C MET A 227 -36.31 17.42 2.54
N GLU A 228 -36.10 17.26 3.84
CA GLU A 228 -36.78 16.26 4.66
C GLU A 228 -37.91 16.90 5.48
N ASP A 229 -39.06 16.25 5.50
CA ASP A 229 -40.23 16.64 6.29
C ASP A 229 -40.89 15.43 6.95
N GLN A 230 -41.81 15.69 7.87
CA GLN A 230 -42.57 14.68 8.58
C GLN A 230 -44.05 14.81 8.24
N ILE A 231 -44.61 13.84 7.54
CA ILE A 231 -46.03 13.80 7.23
C ILE A 231 -46.81 13.50 8.53
N PRO A 232 -47.79 14.33 8.91
CA PRO A 232 -48.66 14.04 10.03
C PRO A 232 -49.38 12.70 9.83
N GLY A 233 -49.55 11.89 10.88
CA GLY A 233 -50.19 10.58 10.77
C GLY A 233 -51.58 10.61 10.12
N VAL A 234 -52.34 11.69 10.33
CA VAL A 234 -53.65 11.94 9.71
C VAL A 234 -53.58 12.18 8.19
N ALA A 235 -52.43 12.59 7.66
CA ALA A 235 -52.17 12.86 6.25
C ALA A 235 -51.60 11.66 5.48
N MET A 236 -51.14 10.62 6.17
CA MET A 236 -50.42 9.50 5.57
C MET A 236 -51.15 8.80 4.42
N ASN A 237 -52.48 8.71 4.47
CA ASN A 237 -53.25 7.88 3.52
C ASN A 237 -54.15 8.65 2.55
N SER A 238 -54.38 9.94 2.79
CA SER A 238 -55.40 10.72 2.07
C SER A 238 -54.98 12.16 1.78
N ALA A 239 -53.71 12.51 2.01
CA ALA A 239 -53.23 13.86 1.72
C ALA A 239 -53.05 14.09 0.22
N VAL A 240 -53.50 15.27 -0.21
CA VAL A 240 -53.03 15.94 -1.41
C VAL A 240 -51.87 16.85 -1.00
N PHE A 241 -50.77 16.81 -1.75
CA PHE A 241 -49.60 17.64 -1.49
C PHE A 241 -49.62 18.88 -2.36
N ALA A 242 -49.23 20.02 -1.81
CA ALA A 242 -49.09 21.26 -2.56
C ALA A 242 -47.88 22.07 -2.10
N ILE A 243 -47.32 22.87 -3.00
CA ILE A 243 -46.24 23.81 -2.68
C ILE A 243 -46.69 25.22 -3.08
N THR A 244 -46.59 26.15 -2.13
CA THR A 244 -46.90 27.57 -2.33
C THR A 244 -45.71 28.45 -1.96
N LEU A 245 -45.69 29.69 -2.46
CA LEU A 245 -44.67 30.69 -2.11
C LEU A 245 -45.15 31.56 -0.95
N GLU A 246 -44.59 31.36 0.23
CA GLU A 246 -45.03 31.94 1.51
C GLU A 246 -43.92 32.82 2.13
N PRO A 247 -44.20 33.57 3.23
CA PRO A 247 -43.17 34.18 4.05
C PRO A 247 -42.15 33.14 4.55
N LYS A 248 -40.88 33.55 4.70
CA LYS A 248 -39.77 32.64 5.07
C LYS A 248 -40.01 31.87 6.37
N ASP A 249 -40.67 32.50 7.34
CA ASP A 249 -40.99 31.91 8.65
C ASP A 249 -42.16 30.91 8.59
N GLY A 250 -42.80 30.78 7.42
CA GLY A 250 -43.96 29.93 7.21
C GLY A 250 -45.26 30.55 7.72
N VAL A 251 -46.37 29.96 7.31
CA VAL A 251 -47.72 30.36 7.73
C VAL A 251 -48.53 29.13 8.16
N PRO A 252 -49.57 29.30 8.99
CA PRO A 252 -50.42 28.19 9.43
C PRO A 252 -51.43 27.76 8.35
N ALA A 253 -51.70 28.60 7.35
CA ALA A 253 -52.56 28.30 6.21
C ALA A 253 -52.01 28.98 4.93
N PRO A 254 -52.23 28.40 3.73
CA PRO A 254 -51.68 28.94 2.49
C PRO A 254 -52.16 30.38 2.23
N THR A 255 -51.23 31.29 1.96
CA THR A 255 -51.55 32.69 1.61
C THR A 255 -51.01 33.08 0.24
N GLY A 256 -49.98 32.37 -0.24
CA GLY A 256 -49.32 32.63 -1.49
C GLY A 256 -49.91 31.89 -2.69
N SER A 257 -49.32 32.14 -3.85
CA SER A 257 -49.65 31.42 -5.08
C SER A 257 -49.18 29.96 -4.98
N MET A 258 -49.98 29.05 -5.52
CA MET A 258 -49.66 27.63 -5.63
C MET A 258 -48.83 27.37 -6.88
N TYR A 259 -47.68 26.72 -6.70
CA TYR A 259 -46.73 26.40 -7.77
C TYR A 259 -46.83 24.94 -8.19
N LEU A 260 -47.06 24.03 -7.23
CA LEU A 260 -47.11 22.60 -7.48
C LEU A 260 -48.25 21.94 -6.70
N ARG A 261 -48.84 20.88 -7.26
CA ARG A 261 -49.89 20.08 -6.62
C ARG A 261 -49.88 18.63 -7.12
N SER A 262 -50.10 17.66 -6.23
CA SER A 262 -50.29 16.23 -6.56
C SER A 262 -51.70 15.92 -7.04
#